data_AF-A0A3C0M9X8-F1
#
_entry.id   AF-A0A3C0M9X8-F1
#
_cell.length_a   1.000
_cell.length_b   1.000
_cell.length_c   1.000
_cell.angle_alpha   90.00
_cell.angle_beta   90.00
_cell.angle_gamma   90.00
#
_symmetry.space_group_name_H-M   'P 1'
#
loop_
_entity.id
_entity.type
_entity.pdbx_description
1 polymer ?
#
loop_
_entity_poly.entity_id
_entity_poly.type
_entity_poly.pdbx_seq_one_letter_code
_entity_poly.pdbx_strand_id
1 'polypeptide(L)'
;KAHLQASGVQRQTLLIPEIVEMDPADVARVAARASDLEALGLTVEAFGPDALIVRETPAMLKRLDVQALLRDLADELAEWDATTVLADRLHEVCATMACHGSVRAGRALTPDEMNALLR
;
A
#
# COMPACT_ATOMS: atom_id res chain seq x y z
N LYS A 1 -4.80 -14.68 -7.98
CA LYS A 1 -5.33 -13.87 -9.11
C LYS A 1 -6.87 -13.70 -9.11
N ALA A 2 -7.63 -14.04 -8.05
CA ALA A 2 -9.10 -14.10 -8.14
C ALA A 2 -9.88 -13.34 -7.03
N HIS A 3 -9.28 -12.32 -6.39
CA HIS A 3 -9.99 -11.51 -5.37
C HIS A 3 -10.25 -10.04 -5.79
N LEU A 4 -9.78 -9.62 -6.96
CA LEU A 4 -9.90 -8.22 -7.43
C LEU A 4 -11.15 -7.94 -8.28
N GLN A 5 -12.00 -8.93 -8.58
CA GLN A 5 -13.01 -8.80 -9.64
C GLN A 5 -14.50 -8.87 -9.23
N ALA A 6 -14.87 -9.08 -7.95
CA ALA A 6 -16.30 -9.22 -7.60
C ALA A 6 -16.79 -8.36 -6.42
N SER A 7 -15.90 -7.72 -5.69
CA SER A 7 -16.18 -6.70 -4.68
C SER A 7 -14.86 -5.97 -4.51
N GLY A 8 -14.83 -4.64 -4.45
CA GLY A 8 -13.57 -3.88 -4.30
C GLY A 8 -12.68 -4.45 -3.18
N VAL A 9 -11.39 -4.10 -3.19
CA VAL A 9 -10.43 -4.61 -2.20
C VAL A 9 -10.99 -4.36 -0.79
N GLN A 10 -11.13 -5.43 0.01
CA GLN A 10 -11.61 -5.29 1.38
C GLN A 10 -10.65 -4.42 2.17
N ARG A 11 -11.19 -3.45 2.90
CA ARG A 11 -10.45 -2.46 3.68
C ARG A 11 -10.51 -2.78 5.17
N GLN A 12 -9.43 -2.52 5.86
CA GLN A 12 -9.32 -2.58 7.31
C GLN A 12 -9.01 -1.17 7.82
N THR A 13 -9.93 -0.59 8.59
CA THR A 13 -9.69 0.67 9.29
C THR A 13 -8.65 0.47 10.39
N LEU A 14 -7.65 1.33 10.42
CA LEU A 14 -6.65 1.34 11.49
C LEU A 14 -7.31 1.80 12.80
N LEU A 15 -6.98 1.14 13.91
CA LEU A 15 -7.46 1.55 15.24
C LEU A 15 -7.01 2.97 15.59
N ILE A 16 -5.81 3.32 15.14
CA ILE A 16 -5.21 4.64 15.26
C ILE A 16 -4.71 5.00 13.86
N PRO A 17 -5.17 6.11 13.26
CA PRO A 17 -4.62 6.58 12.00
C PRO A 17 -3.10 6.79 12.11
N GLU A 18 -2.38 6.40 11.07
CA GLU A 18 -0.92 6.51 11.04
C GLU A 18 -0.52 7.77 10.26
N ILE A 19 0.37 8.57 10.83
CA ILE A 19 0.93 9.76 10.17
C ILE A 19 2.30 9.38 9.64
N VAL A 20 2.51 9.59 8.35
CA VAL A 20 3.76 9.28 7.66
C VAL A 20 4.35 10.57 7.12
N GLU A 21 5.46 10.98 7.73
CA GLU A 21 6.28 12.11 7.28
C GLU A 21 7.10 11.72 6.05
N MET A 22 7.12 12.59 5.05
CA MET A 22 7.86 12.42 3.80
C MET A 22 8.04 13.77 3.07
N ASP A 23 8.84 13.78 2.01
CA ASP A 23 9.12 15.02 1.29
C ASP A 23 7.84 15.61 0.66
N PRO A 24 7.68 16.95 0.63
CA PRO A 24 6.47 17.58 0.10
C PRO A 24 6.12 17.21 -1.34
N ALA A 25 7.14 16.88 -2.15
CA ALA A 25 6.94 16.39 -3.51
C ALA A 25 6.25 15.01 -3.52
N ASP A 26 6.60 14.14 -2.57
CA ASP A 26 6.04 12.80 -2.43
C ASP A 26 4.63 12.85 -1.85
N VAL A 27 4.41 13.72 -0.85
CA VAL A 27 3.06 14.00 -0.34
C VAL A 27 2.14 14.41 -1.50
N ALA A 28 2.56 15.38 -2.31
CA ALA A 28 1.76 15.86 -3.44
C ALA A 28 1.51 14.76 -4.48
N ARG A 29 2.52 13.95 -4.78
CA ARG A 29 2.46 12.87 -5.77
C ARG A 29 1.51 11.75 -5.34
N VAL A 30 1.61 11.30 -4.09
CA VAL A 30 0.74 10.26 -3.53
C VAL A 30 -0.68 10.79 -3.35
N ALA A 31 -0.85 12.00 -2.81
CA ALA A 31 -2.16 12.62 -2.63
C ALA A 31 -2.91 12.83 -3.96
N ALA A 32 -2.19 13.15 -5.05
CA ALA A 32 -2.79 13.27 -6.38
C ALA A 32 -3.41 11.97 -6.91
N ARG A 33 -3.09 10.82 -6.29
CA ARG A 33 -3.60 9.48 -6.65
C ARG A 33 -4.38 8.81 -5.53
N ALA A 34 -4.81 9.56 -4.53
CA ALA A 34 -5.58 9.02 -3.40
C ALA A 34 -6.81 8.21 -3.84
N SER A 35 -7.51 8.63 -4.90
CA SER A 35 -8.67 7.89 -5.44
C SER A 35 -8.31 6.52 -6.02
N ASP A 36 -7.17 6.43 -6.71
CA ASP A 36 -6.70 5.17 -7.29
C ASP A 36 -6.26 4.21 -6.18
N LEU A 37 -5.60 4.74 -5.15
CA LEU A 37 -5.17 3.99 -3.98
C LEU A 37 -6.37 3.52 -3.13
N GLU A 38 -7.43 4.31 -3.04
CA GLU A 38 -8.66 3.93 -2.35
C GLU A 38 -9.31 2.71 -3.01
N ALA A 39 -9.31 2.64 -4.34
CA ALA A 39 -9.79 1.47 -5.09
C ALA A 39 -8.97 0.19 -4.81
N LEU A 40 -7.71 0.36 -4.43
CA LEU A 40 -6.81 -0.71 -3.99
C LEU A 40 -6.91 -1.01 -2.48
N GLY A 41 -7.74 -0.26 -1.75
CA GLY A 41 -8.00 -0.44 -0.34
C GLY A 41 -7.07 0.33 0.60
N LEU A 42 -6.33 1.32 0.08
CA LEU A 42 -5.45 2.20 0.86
C LEU A 42 -6.02 3.63 0.87
N THR A 43 -6.51 4.08 2.02
CA THR A 43 -7.11 5.42 2.18
C THR A 43 -6.09 6.37 2.79
N VAL A 44 -5.61 7.32 1.98
CA VAL A 44 -4.59 8.33 2.33
C VAL A 44 -5.11 9.75 2.12
N GLU A 45 -4.74 10.66 3.00
CA GLU A 45 -5.05 12.09 2.89
C GLU A 45 -3.79 12.91 3.21
N ALA A 46 -3.65 14.09 2.60
CA ALA A 46 -2.59 15.03 2.96
C ALA A 46 -2.82 15.59 4.37
N PHE A 47 -1.77 15.57 5.19
CA PHE A 47 -1.76 16.10 6.54
C PHE A 47 -0.68 17.18 6.66
N GLY A 48 -0.95 18.34 6.06
CA GLY A 48 0.05 19.39 5.93
C GLY A 48 0.97 19.18 4.71
N PRO A 49 2.07 19.96 4.61
CA PRO A 49 2.94 19.94 3.45
C PRO A 49 3.90 18.74 3.43
N ASP A 50 4.17 18.12 4.57
CA ASP A 50 5.26 17.17 4.81
C ASP A 50 4.80 15.83 5.40
N ALA A 51 3.49 15.58 5.41
CA ALA A 51 2.95 14.30 5.89
C ALA A 51 1.67 13.87 5.18
N LEU A 52 1.44 12.56 5.21
CA LEU A 52 0.19 11.89 4.86
C LEU A 52 -0.40 11.23 6.10
N ILE A 53 -1.72 11.22 6.21
CA ILE A 53 -2.44 10.41 7.18
C ILE A 53 -3.08 9.20 6.48
N VAL A 54 -2.89 8.01 7.07
CA VAL A 54 -3.45 6.75 6.61
C VAL A 54 -4.56 6.32 7.56
N ARG A 55 -5.75 6.06 7.01
CA ARG A 55 -6.92 5.64 7.79
C ARG A 55 -7.28 4.18 7.61
N GLU A 56 -7.08 3.66 6.40
CA GLU A 56 -7.48 2.32 6.03
C GLU A 56 -6.41 1.68 5.16
N THR A 57 -6.22 0.38 5.34
CA THR A 57 -5.29 -0.44 4.58
C THR A 57 -6.01 -1.67 4.02
N PRO A 58 -5.47 -2.34 2.98
CA PRO A 58 -6.09 -3.55 2.46
C PRO A 58 -6.13 -4.67 3.51
N ALA A 59 -7.32 -5.19 3.84
CA ALA A 59 -7.54 -6.18 4.90
C ALA A 59 -6.79 -7.50 4.70
N MET A 60 -6.34 -7.78 3.48
CA MET A 60 -5.51 -8.95 3.17
C MET A 60 -4.07 -8.81 3.69
N LEU A 61 -3.61 -7.59 4.00
CA LEU A 61 -2.25 -7.28 4.44
C LEU A 61 -2.20 -7.15 5.98
N LYS A 62 -2.29 -8.30 6.68
CA LYS A 62 -2.44 -8.34 8.15
C LYS A 62 -1.27 -7.75 8.96
N ARG A 63 -0.08 -7.69 8.39
CA ARG A 63 1.14 -7.14 9.03
C ARG A 63 1.83 -6.22 8.05
N LEU A 64 1.24 -5.06 7.85
CA LEU A 64 1.70 -4.05 6.92
C LEU A 64 2.55 -3.00 7.65
N ASP A 65 3.74 -2.73 7.14
CA ASP A 65 4.51 -1.53 7.49
C ASP A 65 4.04 -0.39 6.57
N VAL A 66 3.13 0.44 7.09
CA VAL A 66 2.49 1.51 6.31
C VAL A 66 3.50 2.57 5.92
N GLN A 67 4.45 2.88 6.80
CA GLN A 67 5.49 3.86 6.56
C GLN A 67 6.42 3.43 5.42
N ALA A 68 6.86 2.18 5.42
CA ALA A 68 7.67 1.62 4.34
C ALA A 68 6.87 1.52 3.03
N LEU A 69 5.61 1.09 3.08
CA LEU A 69 4.74 1.02 1.90
C LEU A 69 4.61 2.40 1.23
N LEU A 70 4.34 3.46 2.00
CA LEU A 70 4.13 4.78 1.42
C LEU A 70 5.40 5.38 0.80
N ARG A 71 6.57 5.08 1.36
CA ARG A 71 7.85 5.49 0.76
C ARG A 71 8.12 4.77 -0.55
N ASP A 72 8.03 3.44 -0.56
CA ASP A 72 8.24 2.65 -1.79
C ASP A 72 7.22 3.05 -2.87
N LEU A 73 5.97 3.33 -2.48
CA LEU A 73 4.94 3.82 -3.39
C LEU A 73 5.26 5.22 -3.94
N ALA A 74 5.77 6.12 -3.12
CA ALA A 74 6.18 7.45 -3.56
C ALA A 74 7.33 7.38 -4.58
N ASP A 75 8.32 6.53 -4.32
CA ASP A 75 9.46 6.27 -5.22
C ASP A 75 8.99 5.69 -6.57
N GLU A 76 8.10 4.69 -6.55
CA GLU A 76 7.54 4.13 -7.79
C GLU A 76 6.73 5.15 -8.59
N LEU A 77 5.89 5.92 -7.90
CA LEU A 77 5.16 7.02 -8.53
C LEU A 77 6.13 8.11 -9.04
N ALA A 78 7.36 8.19 -8.49
CA ALA A 78 8.40 9.12 -8.90
C ALA A 78 8.98 8.77 -10.26
N GLU A 79 9.18 7.49 -10.50
CA GLU A 79 9.68 6.95 -11.76
C GLU A 79 8.63 6.96 -12.87
N TRP A 80 7.34 7.05 -12.53
CA TRP A 80 6.27 7.06 -13.52
C TRP A 80 6.06 8.44 -14.13
N ASP A 81 6.78 8.72 -15.22
CA ASP A 81 6.43 9.79 -16.14
C ASP A 81 4.98 9.62 -16.67
N ALA A 82 4.36 10.74 -17.08
CA ALA A 82 2.93 10.86 -17.39
C ALA A 82 2.38 9.88 -18.44
N THR A 83 3.24 9.19 -19.20
CA THR A 83 2.94 8.33 -20.36
C THR A 83 2.62 6.87 -20.07
N THR A 84 2.81 6.36 -18.85
CA THR A 84 2.51 4.94 -18.52
C THR A 84 1.00 4.68 -18.43
N VAL A 85 0.54 3.58 -19.04
CA VAL A 85 -0.86 3.15 -19.01
C VAL A 85 -1.29 2.86 -17.56
N LEU A 86 -2.45 3.37 -17.16
CA LEU A 86 -3.01 3.21 -15.81
C LEU A 86 -3.04 1.74 -15.32
N ALA A 87 -3.27 0.78 -16.22
CA ALA A 87 -3.32 -0.64 -15.87
C ALA A 87 -1.96 -1.21 -15.43
N ASP A 88 -0.87 -0.79 -16.08
CA ASP A 88 0.49 -1.24 -15.72
C ASP A 88 0.89 -0.64 -14.37
N ARG A 89 0.51 0.62 -14.13
CA ARG A 89 0.71 1.30 -12.83
C ARG A 89 0.00 0.58 -11.68
N LEU A 90 -1.26 0.17 -11.89
CA LEU A 90 -2.02 -0.58 -10.87
C LEU A 90 -1.36 -1.95 -10.56
N HIS A 91 -0.73 -2.58 -11.55
CA HIS A 91 -0.01 -3.84 -11.33
C HIS A 91 1.18 -3.66 -10.40
N GLU A 92 1.99 -2.63 -10.64
CA GLU A 92 3.17 -2.32 -9.82
C GLU A 92 2.76 -1.94 -8.39
N VAL A 93 1.78 -1.03 -8.21
CA VAL A 93 1.28 -0.71 -6.85
C VAL A 93 0.82 -1.97 -6.11
N CYS A 94 0.10 -2.86 -6.79
CA CYS A 94 -0.36 -4.12 -6.20
C CYS A 94 0.81 -5.05 -5.85
N ALA A 95 1.86 -5.10 -6.68
CA ALA A 95 3.06 -5.88 -6.42
C ALA A 95 3.76 -5.38 -5.15
N THR A 96 3.89 -4.06 -5.01
CA THR A 96 4.52 -3.40 -3.86
C THR A 96 3.73 -3.64 -2.60
N MET A 97 2.42 -3.43 -2.63
CA MET A 97 1.52 -3.79 -1.53
C MET A 97 1.63 -5.27 -1.13
N ALA A 98 1.72 -6.19 -2.10
CA ALA A 98 1.87 -7.62 -1.83
C ALA A 98 3.23 -7.96 -1.20
N CYS A 99 4.31 -7.31 -1.64
CA CYS A 99 5.64 -7.45 -1.03
C CYS A 99 5.64 -7.01 0.44
N HIS A 100 4.82 -6.02 0.80
CA HIS A 100 4.68 -5.55 2.18
C HIS A 100 3.73 -6.38 3.04
N GLY A 101 2.74 -7.06 2.46
CA GLY A 101 1.89 -8.00 3.21
C GLY A 101 2.41 -9.44 3.30
N SER A 102 3.40 -9.80 2.47
CA SER A 102 3.96 -11.15 2.41
C SER A 102 5.06 -11.37 3.46
N VAL A 103 5.32 -12.64 3.76
CA VAL A 103 6.50 -13.05 4.53
C VAL A 103 7.75 -12.70 3.72
N ARG A 104 8.46 -11.62 4.08
CA ARG A 104 9.76 -11.29 3.47
C ARG A 104 10.78 -12.41 3.65
N ALA A 105 11.61 -12.61 2.63
CA ALA A 105 12.82 -13.43 2.74
C ALA A 105 13.73 -12.88 3.85
N GLY A 106 14.23 -13.77 4.74
CA GLY A 106 15.14 -13.41 5.84
C GLY A 106 14.47 -13.23 7.21
N ARG A 107 13.14 -13.27 7.30
CA ARG A 107 12.42 -13.31 8.58
C ARG A 107 12.35 -14.74 9.12
N ALA A 108 12.65 -14.92 10.40
CA ALA A 108 12.37 -16.16 11.10
C ALA A 108 10.85 -16.36 11.19
N LEU A 109 10.36 -17.46 10.62
CA LEU A 109 8.95 -17.86 10.68
C LEU A 109 8.68 -18.60 11.98
N THR A 110 7.52 -18.35 12.60
CA THR A 110 7.03 -19.22 13.67
C THR A 110 6.45 -20.51 13.07
N PRO A 111 6.43 -21.63 13.81
CA PRO A 111 5.84 -22.89 13.33
C PRO A 111 4.38 -22.75 12.86
N ASP A 112 3.60 -21.86 13.49
CA ASP A 112 2.21 -21.58 13.09
C ASP A 112 2.12 -20.87 11.73
N GLU A 113 3.05 -19.96 11.45
CA GLU A 113 3.14 -19.28 10.15
C GLU A 113 3.59 -20.24 9.06
N MET A 114 4.52 -21.15 9.36
CA MET A 114 4.92 -22.22 8.42
C MET A 114 3.74 -23.14 8.08
N ASN A 115 2.96 -23.54 9.08
CA ASN A 115 1.77 -24.37 8.88
C ASN A 115 0.65 -23.64 8.13
N ALA A 116 0.55 -22.31 8.24
CA ALA A 116 -0.40 -21.51 7.48
C ALA A 116 -0.02 -21.37 5.99
N LEU A 117 1.27 -21.53 5.64
CA LEU A 117 1.74 -21.48 4.24
C LEU A 117 1.58 -22.82 3.50
N LEU A 118 1.55 -23.95 4.23
CA LEU A 118 1.47 -25.30 3.66
C LEU A 118 0.02 -25.81 3.45
N ARG A 119 -0.98 -24.95 3.66
CA ARG A 119 -2.42 -25.26 3.49
C ARG A 119 -3.04 -24.29 2.50
#